data_AF-A0A2A8BN56-F1
#
_entry.id   AF-A0A2A8BN56-F1
#
_cell.length_a   1.000
_cell.length_b   1.000
_cell.length_c   1.000
_cell.angle_alpha   90.00
_cell.angle_beta   90.00
_cell.angle_gamma   90.00
#
_symmetry.space_group_name_H-M   'P 1'
#
loop_
_entity.id
_entity.type
_entity.pdbx_description
1 polymer ?
#
loop_
_entity_poly.entity_id
_entity_poly.type
_entity_poly.pdbx_seq_one_letter_code
_entity_poly.pdbx_strand_id
1 'polypeptide(L)'
;MNLNIRKDTVVSGKEILRDVVGLKTVTVTLDYTAFTAGIIPAGTSLIFDATTKKTRPFDKVKDVASNEQVSLLFRDIRIDTNDMQTVGLVGGYVKESKCPAITPEFKAKAKMLDIR
;
A
#
# COMPACT_ATOMS: atom_id res chain seq x y z
N MET A 1 -2.99 -10.12 -27.44
CA MET A 1 -2.52 -9.63 -26.13
C MET A 1 -1.18 -8.95 -26.35
N ASN A 2 -1.12 -7.62 -26.29
CA ASN A 2 0.10 -6.87 -26.60
C ASN A 2 0.92 -6.68 -25.32
N LEU A 3 1.95 -7.51 -25.14
CA LEU A 3 2.86 -7.54 -23.98
C LEU A 3 3.90 -6.41 -24.05
N ASN A 4 3.45 -5.18 -24.29
CA ASN A 4 4.35 -4.05 -24.17
C ASN A 4 4.74 -3.91 -22.70
N ILE A 5 6.03 -4.04 -22.42
CA ILE A 5 6.61 -3.78 -21.11
C ILE A 5 6.24 -2.35 -20.74
N ARG A 6 5.26 -2.17 -19.84
CA ARG A 6 4.98 -0.87 -19.26
C ARG A 6 6.20 -0.49 -18.42
N LYS A 7 6.99 0.46 -18.92
CA LYS A 7 8.03 1.12 -18.15
C LYS A 7 7.37 2.24 -17.36
N ASP A 8 6.93 1.94 -16.14
CA ASP A 8 6.49 2.98 -15.22
C ASP A 8 7.72 3.79 -14.77
N THR A 9 7.79 5.06 -15.19
CA THR A 9 8.82 5.98 -14.72
C THR A 9 8.36 6.58 -13.40
N VAL A 10 8.96 6.12 -12.32
CA VAL A 10 8.72 6.63 -10.97
C VAL A 10 9.59 7.85 -10.75
N VAL A 11 8.97 9.03 -10.63
CA VAL A 11 9.69 10.29 -10.36
C VAL A 11 9.64 10.56 -8.86
N SER A 12 10.80 10.43 -8.21
CA SER A 12 10.96 10.73 -6.78
C SER A 12 10.43 12.13 -6.43
N GLY A 13 9.75 12.24 -5.29
CA GLY A 13 9.29 13.51 -4.74
C GLY A 13 7.95 14.05 -5.27
N LYS A 14 7.39 13.50 -6.36
CA LYS A 14 6.02 13.80 -6.80
C LYS A 14 4.99 12.86 -6.15
N GLU A 15 5.33 11.57 -6.05
CA GLU A 15 4.51 10.52 -5.44
C GLU A 15 4.80 10.39 -3.91
N ILE A 16 4.40 9.28 -3.30
CA ILE A 16 4.65 8.98 -1.87
C ILE A 16 6.12 8.70 -1.56
N LEU A 17 6.95 8.45 -2.57
CA LEU A 17 8.36 8.13 -2.41
C LEU A 17 9.24 9.36 -2.18
N ARG A 18 10.16 9.23 -1.22
CA ARG A 18 11.28 10.16 -1.00
C ARG A 18 12.47 9.82 -1.89
N ASP A 19 12.66 8.55 -2.19
CA ASP A 19 13.72 8.02 -3.05
C ASP A 19 13.24 6.72 -3.72
N VAL A 20 13.83 6.37 -4.86
CA VAL A 20 13.62 5.12 -5.59
C VAL A 20 14.59 4.02 -5.15
N VAL A 21 15.67 4.37 -4.43
CA VAL A 21 16.63 3.39 -3.90
C VAL A 21 15.97 2.49 -2.86
N GLY A 22 16.18 1.17 -2.98
CA GLY A 22 15.66 0.19 -2.03
C GLY A 22 14.15 -0.05 -2.12
N LEU A 23 13.50 0.45 -3.18
CA LEU A 23 12.09 0.22 -3.45
C LEU A 23 11.80 -1.29 -3.55
N LYS A 24 10.90 -1.78 -2.70
CA LYS A 24 10.38 -3.14 -2.77
C LYS A 24 8.86 -3.09 -2.85
N THR A 25 8.32 -3.73 -3.88
CA THR A 25 6.89 -3.82 -4.12
C THR A 25 6.42 -5.26 -4.11
N VAL A 26 5.13 -5.45 -3.87
CA VAL A 26 4.43 -6.73 -3.94
C VAL A 26 3.09 -6.52 -4.62
N THR A 27 2.60 -7.54 -5.33
CA THR A 27 1.22 -7.52 -5.82
C THR A 27 0.27 -7.79 -4.65
N VAL A 28 -0.72 -6.94 -4.47
CA VAL A 28 -1.77 -7.08 -3.46
C VAL A 28 -3.13 -7.13 -4.13
N THR A 29 -4.06 -7.90 -3.55
CA THR A 29 -5.46 -7.95 -4.03
C THR A 29 -6.32 -7.24 -3.01
N LEU A 30 -6.84 -6.06 -3.35
CA LEU A 30 -7.69 -5.28 -2.45
C LEU A 30 -9.06 -5.93 -2.30
N ASP A 31 -9.53 -6.05 -1.06
CA ASP A 31 -10.88 -6.51 -0.74
C ASP A 31 -11.89 -5.37 -0.88
N TYR A 32 -12.67 -5.36 -1.96
CA TYR A 32 -13.61 -4.26 -2.23
C TYR A 32 -14.62 -4.03 -1.10
N THR A 33 -14.95 -5.08 -0.34
CA THR A 33 -15.91 -4.99 0.77
C THR A 33 -15.36 -4.23 1.97
N ALA A 34 -14.03 -4.14 2.09
CA ALA A 34 -13.34 -3.46 3.17
C ALA A 34 -13.03 -1.99 2.87
N PHE A 35 -13.28 -1.52 1.65
CA PHE A 35 -13.07 -0.13 1.23
C PHE A 35 -14.39 0.57 0.93
N THR A 36 -14.42 1.88 1.16
CA THR A 36 -15.49 2.71 0.61
C THR A 36 -15.29 2.85 -0.89
N ALA A 37 -16.36 2.63 -1.67
CA ALA A 37 -16.33 2.83 -3.12
C ALA A 37 -15.88 4.24 -3.48
N GLY A 38 -14.92 4.35 -4.40
CA GLY A 38 -14.29 5.62 -4.74
C GLY A 38 -12.80 5.49 -5.02
N ILE A 39 -12.09 6.61 -4.92
CA ILE A 39 -10.64 6.67 -5.12
C ILE A 39 -9.96 6.43 -3.77
N ILE A 40 -9.18 5.36 -3.69
CA ILE A 40 -8.27 5.11 -2.58
C ILE A 40 -6.94 5.79 -2.93
N PRO A 41 -6.47 6.76 -2.14
CA PRO A 41 -5.24 7.48 -2.44
C PRO A 41 -4.00 6.63 -2.18
N ALA A 42 -2.94 6.87 -2.95
CA ALA A 42 -1.61 6.34 -2.69
C ALA A 42 -1.15 6.68 -1.27
N GLY A 43 -0.36 5.79 -0.67
CA GLY A 43 0.09 5.92 0.71
C GLY A 43 -0.96 5.52 1.75
N THR A 44 -2.09 4.95 1.33
CA THR A 44 -3.02 4.28 2.24
C THR A 44 -2.33 3.07 2.87
N SER A 45 -2.44 2.94 4.21
CA SER A 45 -1.91 1.82 4.98
C SER A 45 -2.76 0.57 4.80
N LEU A 46 -2.11 -0.52 4.40
CA LEU A 46 -2.75 -1.78 4.06
C LEU A 46 -2.20 -2.93 4.90
N ILE A 47 -3.03 -3.93 5.15
CA ILE A 47 -2.65 -5.21 5.77
C ILE A 47 -3.19 -6.37 4.95
N PHE A 48 -2.38 -7.41 4.78
CA PHE A 48 -2.81 -8.66 4.18
C PHE A 48 -3.59 -9.50 5.19
N ASP A 49 -4.79 -9.94 4.82
CA ASP A 49 -5.62 -10.83 5.61
C ASP A 49 -5.37 -12.28 5.18
N ALA A 50 -4.84 -13.09 6.09
CA ALA A 50 -4.50 -14.47 5.82
C ALA A 50 -5.71 -15.39 5.63
N THR A 51 -6.91 -14.98 6.08
CA THR A 51 -8.15 -15.75 5.93
C THR A 51 -8.77 -15.51 4.57
N THR A 52 -8.98 -14.26 4.19
CA THR A 52 -9.59 -13.93 2.88
C THR A 52 -8.60 -13.98 1.73
N LYS A 53 -7.30 -14.00 2.02
CA LYS A 53 -6.20 -13.86 1.04
C LYS A 53 -6.24 -12.54 0.28
N LYS A 54 -6.90 -11.53 0.86
CA LYS A 54 -7.02 -10.19 0.31
C LYS A 54 -6.41 -9.16 1.24
N THR A 55 -6.29 -7.94 0.77
CA THR A 55 -5.65 -6.83 1.46
C THR A 55 -6.72 -5.80 1.79
N ARG A 56 -6.74 -5.37 3.05
CA ARG A 56 -7.72 -4.42 3.59
C ARG A 56 -7.00 -3.23 4.23
N PRO A 57 -7.70 -2.12 4.53
CA PRO A 57 -7.13 -1.05 5.32
C PRO A 57 -6.59 -1.57 6.65
N PHE A 58 -5.42 -1.06 7.05
CA PHE A 58 -4.86 -1.33 8.36
C PHE A 58 -5.70 -0.67 9.46
N ASP A 59 -6.12 -1.45 10.46
CA ASP A 59 -6.86 -1.01 11.63
C ASP A 59 -5.90 -0.94 12.83
N LYS A 60 -5.65 0.28 13.31
CA LYS A 60 -4.72 0.55 14.43
C LYS A 60 -5.12 -0.08 15.76
N VAL A 61 -6.33 -0.61 15.91
CA VAL A 61 -6.80 -1.26 17.14
C VAL A 61 -6.76 -2.77 16.98
N LYS A 62 -7.30 -3.29 15.87
CA LYS A 62 -7.41 -4.74 15.63
C LYS A 62 -6.09 -5.37 15.21
N ASP A 63 -5.30 -4.64 14.43
CA ASP A 63 -4.14 -5.21 13.75
C ASP A 63 -2.83 -5.03 14.52
N VAL A 64 -2.86 -4.39 15.70
CA VAL A 64 -1.67 -4.17 16.54
C VAL A 64 -0.95 -5.49 16.86
N ALA A 65 -1.72 -6.56 17.13
CA ALA A 65 -1.17 -7.87 17.44
C ALA A 65 -0.95 -8.76 16.19
N SER A 66 -1.39 -8.34 14.99
CA SER A 66 -1.27 -9.16 13.79
C SER A 66 0.18 -9.28 13.32
N ASN A 67 0.62 -10.48 12.94
CA ASN A 67 1.94 -10.72 12.34
C ASN A 67 1.89 -10.69 10.80
N GLU A 68 0.76 -10.25 10.24
CA GLU A 68 0.56 -10.21 8.80
C GLU A 68 1.38 -9.11 8.14
N GLN A 69 1.62 -9.29 6.84
CA GLN A 69 2.37 -8.35 6.03
C GLN A 69 1.60 -7.03 5.88
N VAL A 70 2.28 -5.94 6.20
CA VAL A 70 1.77 -4.58 5.95
C VAL A 70 2.41 -4.00 4.69
N SER A 71 1.66 -3.13 4.00
CA SER A 71 2.14 -2.42 2.82
C SER A 71 1.47 -1.05 2.68
N LEU A 72 2.04 -0.17 1.85
CA LEU A 72 1.40 1.08 1.45
C LEU A 72 0.88 0.96 0.02
N LEU A 73 -0.32 1.47 -0.25
CA LEU A 73 -0.82 1.51 -1.62
C LEU A 73 0.11 2.37 -2.49
N PHE A 74 0.63 1.83 -3.59
CA PHE A 74 1.66 2.51 -4.37
C PHE A 74 1.11 3.66 -5.23
N ARG A 75 -0.10 3.52 -5.77
CA ARG A 75 -0.76 4.50 -6.64
C ARG A 75 -2.22 4.62 -6.29
N ASP A 76 -2.82 5.75 -6.63
CA ASP A 76 -4.26 5.94 -6.53
C ASP A 76 -4.98 4.85 -7.32
N ILE A 77 -6.00 4.27 -6.71
CA ILE A 77 -6.79 3.23 -7.33
C ILE A 77 -8.26 3.48 -7.08
N ARG A 78 -9.08 3.23 -8.10
CA ARG A 78 -10.52 3.36 -7.99
C ARG A 78 -11.12 2.00 -7.72
N ILE A 79 -11.69 1.80 -6.54
CA ILE A 79 -12.41 0.58 -6.20
C ILE A 79 -13.91 0.83 -6.25
N ASP A 80 -14.66 -0.17 -6.66
CA ASP A 80 -16.12 -0.12 -6.70
C ASP A 80 -16.66 -1.49 -6.25
N THR A 81 -17.17 -2.31 -7.15
CA THR A 81 -17.86 -3.56 -6.80
C THR A 81 -17.00 -4.82 -6.88
N ASN A 82 -15.75 -4.72 -7.31
CA ASN A 82 -14.88 -5.88 -7.55
C ASN A 82 -13.54 -5.71 -6.84
N ASP A 83 -12.98 -6.84 -6.40
CA ASP A 83 -11.61 -6.89 -5.91
C ASP A 83 -10.65 -6.39 -6.98
N MET A 84 -9.60 -5.69 -6.53
CA MET A 84 -8.65 -5.07 -7.42
C MET A 84 -7.23 -5.50 -7.12
N GLN A 85 -6.53 -6.01 -8.14
CA GLN A 85 -5.10 -6.26 -8.04
C GLN A 85 -4.33 -4.97 -8.27
N THR A 86 -3.38 -4.70 -7.40
CA THR A 86 -2.56 -3.50 -7.44
C THR A 86 -1.18 -3.75 -6.83
N VAL A 87 -0.38 -2.70 -6.75
CA VAL A 87 0.97 -2.72 -6.21
C VAL A 87 0.95 -2.14 -4.81
N GLY A 88 1.38 -2.94 -3.85
CA GLY A 88 1.70 -2.54 -2.48
C GLY A 88 3.19 -2.30 -2.33
N LEU A 89 3.57 -1.23 -1.65
CA LEU A 89 4.92 -0.90 -1.29
C LEU A 89 5.25 -1.52 0.07
N VAL A 90 6.30 -2.33 0.14
CA VAL A 90 6.71 -3.08 1.33
C VAL A 90 8.10 -2.69 1.82
N GLY A 91 8.89 -1.99 1.00
CA GLY A 91 10.16 -1.41 1.43
C GLY A 91 10.59 -0.21 0.60
N GLY A 92 11.42 0.63 1.17
CA GLY A 92 11.92 1.87 0.56
C GLY A 92 11.74 3.10 1.43
N TYR A 93 12.02 4.27 0.86
CA TYR A 93 11.99 5.56 1.56
C TYR A 93 10.72 6.35 1.18
N VAL A 94 9.88 6.64 2.16
CA VAL A 94 8.54 7.22 1.96
C VAL A 94 8.44 8.56 2.68
N LYS A 95 7.79 9.54 2.04
CA LYS A 95 7.46 10.83 2.65
C LYS A 95 6.16 10.70 3.43
N GLU A 96 6.23 10.78 4.76
CA GLU A 96 5.05 10.66 5.61
C GLU A 96 3.98 11.72 5.31
N SER A 97 4.41 12.95 5.03
CA SER A 97 3.53 14.07 4.65
C SER A 97 2.63 13.80 3.43
N LYS A 98 2.94 12.79 2.62
CA LYS A 98 2.19 12.40 1.43
C LYS A 98 1.34 11.15 1.65
N CYS A 99 1.31 10.61 2.86
CA CYS A 99 0.60 9.37 3.17
C CYS A 99 -0.54 9.64 4.17
N PRO A 100 -1.80 9.63 3.72
CA PRO A 100 -2.94 10.17 4.49
C PRO A 100 -3.35 9.34 5.71
N ALA A 101 -2.81 8.14 5.91
CA ALA A 101 -3.30 7.20 6.93
C ALA A 101 -2.20 6.47 7.71
N ILE A 102 -0.96 6.97 7.72
CA ILE A 102 0.11 6.30 8.46
C ILE A 102 -0.06 6.54 9.96
N THR A 103 -0.18 5.45 10.71
CA THR A 103 -0.21 5.47 12.17
C THR A 103 1.11 4.95 12.77
N PRO A 104 1.45 5.29 14.02
CA PRO A 104 2.64 4.74 14.69
C PRO A 104 2.66 3.21 14.74
N GLU A 105 1.50 2.57 14.91
CA GLU A 105 1.35 1.11 14.95
C GLU A 105 1.66 0.48 13.60
N PHE A 106 1.27 1.14 12.50
CA PHE A 106 1.65 0.72 11.16
C PHE A 106 3.16 0.82 10.95
N LYS A 107 3.79 1.94 11.36
CA LYS A 107 5.25 2.13 11.24
C LYS A 107 6.04 1.06 11.98
N ALA A 108 5.59 0.64 13.16
CA ALA A 108 6.24 -0.42 13.93
C ALA A 108 6.25 -1.77 13.18
N LYS A 109 5.26 -2.02 12.31
CA LYS A 109 5.16 -3.23 11.49
C LYS A 109 5.84 -3.09 10.14
N ALA A 110 5.88 -1.89 9.60
CA ALA A 110 6.47 -1.54 8.31
C ALA A 110 8.02 -1.50 8.36
N LYS A 111 8.66 -2.56 8.87
CA LYS A 111 10.10 -2.59 9.22
C LYS A 111 11.06 -2.31 8.05
N MET A 112 10.63 -2.55 6.82
CA MET A 112 11.43 -2.31 5.62
C MET A 112 11.14 -0.94 4.97
N LEU A 113 10.15 -0.19 5.48
CA LEU A 113 9.81 1.14 5.04
C LEU A 113 10.41 2.17 5.99
N ASP A 114 11.29 3.03 5.47
CA ASP A 114 11.74 4.21 6.20
C ASP A 114 10.77 5.36 5.93
N ILE A 115 9.88 5.59 6.89
CA ILE A 115 8.76 6.54 6.80
C ILE A 115 9.11 7.76 7.67
N ARG A 116 9.41 8.89 7.02
CA ARG A 116 9.80 10.15 7.69
C ARG A 116 9.25 11.38 6.96
#